data_AF-A0A418YJG9-F1
#
_entry.id   AF-A0A418YJG9-F1
#
_cell.length_a   1.000
_cell.length_b   1.000
_cell.length_c   1.000
_cell.angle_alpha   90.00
_cell.angle_beta   90.00
_cell.angle_gamma   90.00
#
_symmetry.space_group_name_H-M   'P 1'
#
loop_
_entity.id
_entity.type
_entity.pdbx_description
1 polymer ?
#
loop_
_entity_poly.entity_id
_entity_poly.type
_entity_poly.pdbx_seq_one_letter_code
_entity_poly.pdbx_strand_id
1 'polypeptide(L)' 'MTKITIRCSNCGGENVMRDAWATWDDIAQAWVLGNVFDAAFCDDCETDATIVERPINDVPEAPRCS' A
#
# COMPACT_ATOMS: atom_id res chain seq x y z
N MET A 1 17.76 -0.41 -6.22
CA MET A 1 16.31 -0.15 -6.35
C MET A 1 15.97 0.99 -5.41
N THR A 2 15.42 2.08 -5.94
CA THR A 2 14.88 3.17 -5.10
C THR A 2 13.63 2.66 -4.40
N LYS A 3 13.50 2.88 -3.10
CA LYS A 3 12.29 2.52 -2.36
C LYS A 3 11.13 3.40 -2.84
N ILE A 4 9.93 2.83 -2.89
CA ILE A 4 8.71 3.53 -3.32
C ILE A 4 7.62 3.44 -2.25
N THR A 5 6.70 4.38 -2.29
CA THR A 5 5.45 4.42 -1.53
C THR A 5 4.28 4.53 -2.48
N ILE A 6 3.18 3.86 -2.14
CA ILE A 6 1.93 3.85 -2.90
C ILE A 6 1.03 4.94 -2.35
N ARG A 7 0.54 5.81 -3.23
CA ARG A 7 -0.31 6.95 -2.86
C ARG A 7 -1.61 6.98 -3.63
N CYS A 8 -2.63 7.55 -3.02
CA CYS A 8 -3.87 7.87 -3.70
C CYS A 8 -3.61 8.99 -4.71
N SER A 9 -4.01 8.80 -5.97
CA SER A 9 -3.87 9.83 -6.99
C SER A 9 -4.72 11.08 -6.72
N ASN A 10 -5.80 10.93 -5.94
CA ASN A 10 -6.76 12.00 -5.64
C ASN A 10 -6.29 12.88 -4.48
N CYS A 11 -6.09 12.30 -3.29
CA CYS A 11 -5.73 13.05 -2.09
C CYS A 11 -4.23 13.03 -1.75
N GLY A 12 -3.45 12.16 -2.37
CA GLY A 12 -2.03 11.96 -2.03
C GLY A 12 -1.79 11.16 -0.74
N GLY A 13 -2.86 10.69 -0.09
CA GLY A 13 -2.81 9.85 1.11
C GLY A 13 -2.09 8.52 0.89
N GLU A 14 -1.61 7.91 1.98
CA GLU A 14 -0.89 6.63 1.96
C GLU A 14 -1.74 5.45 2.44
N ASN A 15 -2.93 5.69 3.00
CA ASN A 15 -3.85 4.63 3.40
C ASN A 15 -4.64 4.09 2.21
N VAL A 16 -3.93 3.50 1.24
CA VAL A 16 -4.49 2.89 0.04
C VAL A 16 -4.39 1.37 0.13
N MET A 17 -5.48 0.69 -0.19
CA MET A 17 -5.59 -0.77 -0.17
C MET A 17 -6.06 -1.30 -1.52
N ARG A 18 -5.69 -2.55 -1.81
CA ARG A 18 -6.17 -3.30 -2.98
C ARG A 18 -7.26 -4.26 -2.56
N ASP A 19 -8.23 -4.45 -3.45
CA ASP A 19 -9.17 -5.54 -3.28
C ASP A 19 -8.46 -6.89 -3.39
N ALA A 20 -8.89 -7.81 -2.54
CA ALA A 20 -8.37 -9.15 -2.51
C ALA A 20 -9.46 -10.11 -2.05
N TRP A 21 -9.31 -11.37 -2.42
CA TRP A 21 -10.09 -12.46 -1.85
C TRP A 21 -9.16 -13.40 -1.10
N ALA A 22 -9.69 -13.96 -0.01
CA ALA A 22 -9.05 -15.03 0.73
C ALA A 22 -9.85 -16.32 0.56
N THR A 23 -9.16 -17.45 0.54
CA THR A 23 -9.76 -18.78 0.53
C THR A 23 -9.48 -19.47 1.85
N TRP A 24 -10.40 -20.30 2.31
CA TRP A 24 -10.17 -21.13 3.48
C TRP A 24 -9.21 -22.27 3.12
N ASP A 25 -8.12 -22.43 3.89
CA ASP A 25 -7.20 -23.56 3.78
C ASP A 25 -7.49 -24.55 4.91
N ASP A 26 -7.93 -25.76 4.56
CA ASP A 26 -8.29 -26.80 5.52
C ASP A 26 -7.08 -27.40 6.27
N ILE A 27 -5.87 -27.34 5.71
CA ILE A 27 -4.66 -27.83 6.38
C ILE A 27 -4.16 -26.79 7.36
N ALA A 28 -4.09 -25.53 6.92
CA ALA A 28 -3.65 -24.42 7.76
C ALA A 28 -4.72 -23.98 8.77
N GLN A 29 -5.99 -24.35 8.56
CA GLN A 29 -7.16 -23.91 9.31
C GLN A 29 -7.21 -22.38 9.43
N ALA A 30 -6.97 -21.71 8.31
CA ALA A 30 -6.87 -20.26 8.23
C ALA A 30 -7.36 -19.73 6.88
N TRP A 31 -7.79 -18.48 6.87
CA TRP A 31 -7.98 -17.73 5.64
C TRP A 31 -6.62 -17.35 5.07
N VAL A 32 -6.36 -17.74 3.83
CA VAL A 32 -5.14 -17.43 3.10
C VAL A 32 -5.45 -16.52 1.92
N LEU A 33 -4.57 -15.54 1.67
CA LEU A 33 -4.72 -14.62 0.54
C LEU A 33 -4.65 -15.42 -0.77
N GLY A 34 -5.75 -15.43 -1.53
CA GLY A 34 -5.84 -16.17 -2.79
C GLY A 34 -5.33 -15.34 -3.98
N ASN A 35 -5.83 -14.11 -4.09
CA ASN A 35 -5.40 -13.17 -5.14
C ASN A 35 -5.60 -11.73 -4.69
N VAL A 36 -4.80 -10.83 -5.29
CA VAL A 36 -4.95 -9.38 -5.18
C VAL A 36 -5.33 -8.84 -6.55
N PHE A 37 -6.31 -7.95 -6.60
CA PHE A 37 -6.83 -7.34 -7.81
C PHE A 37 -6.33 -5.91 -7.99
N ASP A 38 -6.58 -5.34 -9.17
CA ASP A 38 -6.23 -3.96 -9.47
C ASP A 38 -7.25 -2.92 -8.95
N ALA A 39 -8.41 -3.35 -8.46
CA ALA A 39 -9.30 -2.42 -7.76
C ALA A 39 -8.64 -1.94 -6.46
N ALA A 40 -8.81 -0.65 -6.14
CA ALA A 40 -8.20 -0.03 -4.98
C ALA A 40 -9.13 0.98 -4.34
N PHE A 41 -8.95 1.18 -3.03
CA PHE A 41 -9.71 2.10 -2.20
C PHE A 41 -8.76 2.91 -1.33
N CYS A 42 -9.07 4.19 -1.10
CA CYS A 42 -8.33 5.07 -0.22
C CYS A 42 -9.16 5.38 1.03
N ASP A 43 -8.66 5.00 2.19
CA ASP A 43 -9.31 5.24 3.48
C ASP A 43 -9.27 6.74 3.84
N ASP A 44 -8.20 7.45 3.48
CA ASP A 44 -8.04 8.88 3.81
C ASP A 44 -9.10 9.79 3.16
N CYS A 45 -9.62 9.41 2.00
CA CYS A 45 -10.67 10.18 1.31
C CYS A 45 -11.96 9.39 1.10
N GLU A 46 -12.05 8.18 1.64
CA GLU A 46 -13.21 7.27 1.59
C GLU A 46 -13.78 7.06 0.17
N THR A 47 -12.91 6.90 -0.83
CA THR A 47 -13.32 6.66 -2.22
C THR A 47 -12.47 5.60 -2.90
N ASP A 48 -13.01 5.01 -3.97
CA ASP A 48 -12.23 4.26 -4.95
C ASP A 48 -11.02 5.08 -5.39
N ALA A 49 -9.89 4.39 -5.54
CA ALA A 49 -8.60 5.02 -5.73
C ALA A 49 -7.90 4.52 -7.00
N THR A 50 -7.21 5.44 -7.66
CA THR A 50 -6.12 5.08 -8.56
C THR A 50 -4.81 5.22 -7.80
N ILE A 51 -3.94 4.22 -7.91
CA ILE A 51 -2.65 4.17 -7.23
C ILE A 51 -1.57 4.89 -8.06
N VAL A 52 -0.74 5.68 -7.39
CA VAL A 52 0.50 6.23 -7.96
C VAL A 52 1.70 5.87 -7.10
N GLU A 53 2.80 5.49 -7.73
CA GLU A 53 4.08 5.25 -7.06
C GLU A 53 4.83 6.57 -6.87
N ARG A 54 5.44 6.75 -5.69
CA ARG A 54 6.33 7.88 -5.39
C ARG A 54 7.63 7.34 -4.80
N PRO A 55 8.79 7.95 -5.08
CA PRO A 55 10.02 7.58 -4.39
C PRO A 55 9.91 7.90 -2.90
N ILE A 56 10.34 6.99 -2.04
CA ILE A 56 10.63 7.30 -0.65
C ILE A 56 12.00 7.97 -0.66
N ASN A 57 12.02 9.29 -0.40
CA ASN A 57 13.29 9.97 -0.14
C ASN A 57 13.82 9.46 1.20
N ASP A 58 14.71 8.46 1.16
CA ASP A 58 15.59 8.12 2.27
C ASP A 58 16.51 9.33 2.50
N VAL A 59 16.05 10.36 3.21
CA VAL A 59 16.94 11.45 3.65
C VAL A 59 17.93 10.82 4.64
N PRO A 60 19.25 10.80 4.35
CA PRO A 60 20.23 10.35 5.32
C PRO A 60 20.14 11.25 6.56
N GLU A 61 20.19 10.66 7.76
CA GLU A 61 20.28 11.39 9.03
C GLU A 61 21.29 12.54 8.88
N ALA A 62 20.81 13.77 9.12
CA ALA A 62 21.61 14.98 8.97
C ALA A 62 22.95 14.83 9.70
N PRO A 63 24.06 15.40 9.20
CA PRO A 63 25.34 15.31 9.89
C PRO A 63 25.18 15.93 11.29
N ARG A 64 25.42 15.12 12.32
CA ARG A 64 25.53 15.63 13.69
C ARG A 64 26.66 16.65 13.70
N CYS A 65 26.34 17.90 14.00
CA CYS A 65 27.35 18.88 14.37
C CYS A 65 28.06 18.34 15.63
N SER A 66 29.36 18.10 15.50
CA SER A 66 30.31 17.95 16.60
C SER A 66 31.47 18.89 16.34
#